data_AF-A0A927UTD8-F1
#
_entry.id   AF-A0A927UTD8-F1
#
_cell.length_a   1.000
_cell.length_b   1.000
_cell.length_c   1.000
_cell.angle_alpha   90.00
_cell.angle_beta   90.00
_cell.angle_gamma   90.00
#
_symmetry.space_group_name_H-M   'P 1'
#
loop_
_entity.id
_entity.type
_entity.pdbx_description
1 polymer ?
#
loop_
_entity_poly.entity_id
_entity_poly.type
_entity_poly.pdbx_seq_one_letter_code
_entity_poly.pdbx_strand_id
1 'polypeptide(L)'
;MKFKWLKRVTVGTIMAAICVAALCGGKISASAAPSEETGAARNDNVKKLVKVAKNEIGYTEEASGWTKYGQWYADMVGDQEYATANWSCMFAAWCGKEAGLSEDEFGYFGYTGYWVSWFKNNNAYHEPQNYKAQSGDIVFFDTNKDGKIDNVGIVEKNSWGKLSVIKGNVNKTVTRVKYSNKDEAIYGYGTPLGLENSGRLAKPILGIDVSSYNGNIDWNQVKTSDVKFAFVRCGYRGYGQGTFAKDKAFEKNMQGALSIGLDVGVYFVTQAITVEEAIEEADWVLNLIKNYDVKYPVVIDTEQASPTERSKDLTKSERTAIIKAFCDRVEEKGYKSQIYSGKYWFKDKLNMSELEGYDIWVAEYTHNQNGQTSFEHDYSIWQYSDSGVVPGINGVVDVNNCYVDYISDDEDDGWFSNLFN
;
A
#
# COMPACT_ATOMS: atom_id res chain seq x y z
N MET A 1 -76.34 -14.78 35.22
CA MET A 1 -76.00 -14.11 33.95
C MET A 1 -75.29 -15.10 33.03
N LYS A 2 -75.41 -14.91 31.71
CA LYS A 2 -75.46 -15.91 30.63
C LYS A 2 -74.16 -16.69 30.28
N PHE A 3 -74.39 -17.98 29.96
CA PHE A 3 -73.86 -18.86 28.89
C PHE A 3 -72.35 -19.17 28.69
N LYS A 4 -72.06 -20.48 28.65
CA LYS A 4 -71.00 -21.15 27.87
C LYS A 4 -71.40 -21.18 26.37
N TRP A 5 -70.43 -21.10 25.46
CA TRP A 5 -70.14 -22.07 24.36
C TRP A 5 -69.28 -21.46 23.21
N LEU A 6 -68.17 -22.15 22.93
CA LEU A 6 -67.62 -22.55 21.61
C LEU A 6 -66.84 -21.65 20.64
N LYS A 7 -65.79 -22.33 20.12
CA LYS A 7 -65.15 -22.34 18.78
C LYS A 7 -64.28 -21.13 18.39
N ARG A 8 -62.95 -21.32 18.18
CA ARG A 8 -62.22 -21.91 17.02
C ARG A 8 -62.04 -20.85 15.91
N VAL A 9 -60.78 -20.67 15.45
CA VAL A 9 -60.32 -20.51 14.04
C VAL A 9 -59.26 -19.40 13.80
N THR A 10 -58.10 -19.88 13.30
CA THR A 10 -57.02 -19.29 12.43
C THR A 10 -56.24 -18.04 12.84
N VAL A 11 -54.89 -18.10 12.89
CA VAL A 11 -53.90 -17.88 11.79
C VAL A 11 -54.18 -16.55 11.08
N GLY A 12 -53.30 -15.56 11.01
CA GLY A 12 -51.87 -15.46 11.27
C GLY A 12 -51.37 -14.34 10.35
N THR A 13 -50.86 -13.24 10.93
CA THR A 13 -50.33 -12.09 10.16
C THR A 13 -49.23 -11.39 10.98
N ILE A 14 -47.99 -11.54 10.48
CA ILE A 14 -46.92 -10.53 10.33
C ILE A 14 -46.47 -9.71 11.56
N MET A 15 -45.18 -9.83 11.91
CA MET A 15 -44.15 -8.77 12.05
C MET A 15 -43.18 -8.98 13.24
N ALA A 16 -41.90 -8.91 12.90
CA ALA A 16 -40.79 -8.32 13.67
C ALA A 16 -40.46 -8.88 15.07
N ALA A 17 -39.45 -9.77 15.12
CA ALA A 17 -38.68 -9.99 16.33
C ALA A 17 -37.50 -9.02 16.39
N ILE A 18 -37.65 -8.01 17.24
CA ILE A 18 -36.57 -7.19 17.80
C ILE A 18 -35.79 -8.09 18.76
N CYS A 19 -34.49 -8.29 18.53
CA CYS A 19 -33.60 -8.89 19.53
C CYS A 19 -32.88 -7.80 20.31
N VAL A 20 -33.03 -7.91 21.63
CA VAL A 20 -32.70 -6.96 22.69
C VAL A 20 -31.19 -6.91 22.93
N ALA A 21 -30.63 -5.70 22.93
CA ALA A 21 -29.28 -5.42 23.42
C ALA A 21 -29.26 -5.51 24.96
N ALA A 22 -28.43 -6.40 25.51
CA ALA A 22 -28.09 -6.43 26.91
C ALA A 22 -26.71 -5.77 27.11
N LEU A 23 -26.71 -4.63 27.79
CA LEU A 23 -25.55 -3.93 28.31
C LEU A 23 -24.89 -4.73 29.43
N CYS A 24 -23.65 -5.17 29.21
CA CYS A 24 -22.70 -5.42 30.29
C CYS A 24 -21.36 -4.81 29.88
N GLY A 25 -20.97 -3.76 30.60
CA GLY A 25 -19.71 -3.06 30.41
C GLY A 25 -18.52 -3.97 30.71
N GLY A 26 -17.76 -4.29 29.67
CA GLY A 26 -16.38 -4.74 29.74
C GLY A 26 -15.53 -3.76 28.96
N LYS A 27 -14.48 -3.21 29.57
CA LYS A 27 -13.50 -2.36 28.91
C LYS A 27 -12.92 -3.14 27.73
N ILE A 28 -13.11 -2.64 26.51
CA ILE A 28 -12.34 -3.10 25.35
C ILE A 28 -10.92 -2.57 25.58
N SER A 29 -10.02 -3.48 25.96
CA SER A 29 -8.59 -3.22 25.94
C SER A 29 -8.16 -2.98 24.50
N ALA A 30 -7.29 -1.99 24.29
CA ALA A 30 -6.57 -1.79 23.04
C ALA A 30 -6.03 -3.14 22.52
N SER A 31 -6.21 -3.39 21.22
CA SER A 31 -5.77 -4.63 20.59
C SER A 31 -4.27 -4.82 20.84
N ALA A 32 -3.91 -5.99 21.35
CA ALA A 32 -2.51 -6.41 21.37
C ALA A 32 -2.01 -6.48 19.92
N ALA A 33 -0.78 -6.03 19.68
CA ALA A 33 -0.13 -6.18 18.40
C ALA A 33 -0.19 -7.67 17.97
N PRO A 34 -0.51 -7.95 16.69
CA PRO A 34 -0.55 -9.32 16.21
C PRO A 34 0.82 -9.98 16.36
N SER A 35 0.87 -11.19 16.90
CA SER A 35 2.09 -11.99 17.02
C SER A 35 2.72 -12.24 15.64
N GLU A 36 4.05 -12.37 15.56
CA GLU A 36 4.79 -12.64 14.31
C GLU A 36 4.19 -13.81 13.49
N GLU A 37 3.65 -14.82 14.18
CA GLU A 37 3.00 -16.00 13.59
C GLU A 37 1.72 -15.67 12.80
N THR A 38 0.97 -14.64 13.23
CA THR A 38 -0.23 -14.18 12.53
C THR A 38 0.08 -13.26 11.35
N GLY A 39 1.20 -12.52 11.36
CA GLY A 39 1.63 -11.71 10.21
C GLY A 39 2.08 -12.56 9.01
N ALA A 40 2.84 -13.63 9.28
CA ALA A 40 3.29 -14.56 8.25
C ALA A 40 2.12 -15.29 7.57
N ALA A 41 1.14 -15.78 8.35
CA ALA A 41 -0.04 -16.45 7.81
C ALA A 41 -0.90 -15.54 6.91
N ARG A 42 -1.01 -14.25 7.23
CA ARG A 42 -1.74 -13.26 6.42
C ARG A 42 -1.08 -13.00 5.07
N ASN A 43 0.24 -12.82 5.06
CA ASN A 43 1.02 -12.70 3.82
C ASN A 43 0.91 -13.94 2.94
N ASP A 44 0.86 -15.13 3.55
CA ASP A 44 0.69 -16.38 2.81
C ASP A 44 -0.69 -16.49 2.15
N ASN A 45 -1.74 -16.00 2.81
CA ASN A 45 -3.08 -15.99 2.23
C ASN A 45 -3.20 -15.02 1.04
N VAL A 46 -2.59 -13.83 1.10
CA VAL A 46 -2.51 -12.94 -0.07
C VAL A 46 -1.74 -13.57 -1.22
N LYS A 47 -0.58 -14.16 -0.93
CA LYS A 47 0.21 -14.86 -1.96
C LYS A 47 -0.59 -15.99 -2.61
N LYS A 48 -1.35 -16.77 -1.84
CA LYS A 48 -2.23 -17.82 -2.37
C LYS A 48 -3.34 -17.23 -3.23
N LEU A 49 -4.05 -16.21 -2.75
CA LEU A 49 -5.12 -15.55 -3.48
C LEU A 49 -4.66 -15.04 -4.84
N VAL A 50 -3.59 -14.25 -4.86
CA VAL A 50 -3.04 -13.70 -6.10
C VAL A 50 -2.51 -14.82 -7.00
N LYS A 51 -1.87 -15.85 -6.44
CA LYS A 51 -1.39 -17.00 -7.22
C LYS A 51 -2.54 -17.77 -7.88
N VAL A 52 -3.64 -18.02 -7.16
CA VAL A 52 -4.84 -18.67 -7.72
C VAL A 52 -5.37 -17.83 -8.88
N ALA A 53 -5.59 -16.53 -8.67
CA ALA A 53 -6.08 -15.63 -9.72
C ALA A 53 -5.15 -15.63 -10.96
N LYS A 54 -3.82 -15.60 -10.74
CA LYS A 54 -2.82 -15.64 -11.83
C LYS A 54 -2.91 -16.91 -12.66
N ASN A 55 -3.13 -18.06 -12.03
CA ASN A 55 -3.22 -19.34 -12.72
C ASN A 55 -4.45 -19.45 -13.63
N GLU A 56 -5.43 -18.58 -13.45
CA GLU A 56 -6.64 -18.54 -14.26
C GLU A 56 -6.55 -17.59 -15.46
N ILE A 57 -5.48 -16.78 -15.58
CA ILE A 57 -5.29 -15.87 -16.71
C ILE A 57 -5.36 -16.65 -18.03
N GLY A 58 -6.23 -16.21 -18.93
CA GLY A 58 -6.50 -16.86 -20.21
C GLY A 58 -7.68 -17.84 -20.22
N TYR A 59 -8.30 -18.13 -19.07
CA TYR A 59 -9.58 -18.85 -19.05
C TYR A 59 -10.68 -18.02 -19.73
N THR A 60 -11.36 -18.60 -20.72
CA THR A 60 -12.44 -17.97 -21.48
C THR A 60 -13.76 -18.70 -21.25
N GLU A 61 -14.86 -17.94 -21.12
CA GLU A 61 -16.20 -18.50 -20.98
C GLU A 61 -16.61 -19.32 -22.22
N GLU A 62 -17.46 -20.32 -22.02
CA GLU A 62 -18.00 -21.09 -23.14
C GLU A 62 -19.00 -20.27 -23.96
N ALA A 63 -19.30 -20.71 -25.20
CA ALA A 63 -20.26 -20.02 -26.06
C ALA A 63 -21.67 -19.86 -25.43
N SER A 64 -22.02 -20.73 -24.49
CA SER A 64 -23.26 -20.69 -23.69
C SER A 64 -23.27 -19.60 -22.61
N GLY A 65 -22.14 -18.92 -22.37
CA GLY A 65 -21.91 -18.06 -21.20
C GLY A 65 -21.49 -18.83 -19.96
N TRP A 66 -21.39 -20.16 -20.05
CA TRP A 66 -21.03 -21.00 -18.91
C TRP A 66 -19.59 -20.79 -18.46
N THR A 67 -19.39 -20.78 -17.15
CA THR A 67 -18.04 -20.82 -16.55
C THR A 67 -18.00 -21.75 -15.35
N LYS A 68 -16.81 -22.29 -15.04
CA LYS A 68 -16.60 -23.06 -13.81
C LYS A 68 -16.86 -22.25 -12.54
N TYR A 69 -16.63 -20.94 -12.59
CA TYR A 69 -16.89 -20.02 -11.47
C TYR A 69 -18.39 -19.82 -11.26
N GLY A 70 -19.12 -19.58 -12.35
CA GLY A 70 -20.58 -19.46 -12.34
C GLY A 70 -21.23 -20.74 -11.85
N GLN A 71 -20.80 -21.90 -12.34
CA GLN A 71 -21.32 -23.19 -11.89
C GLN A 71 -21.07 -23.44 -10.41
N TRP A 72 -19.84 -23.20 -9.94
CA TRP A 72 -19.50 -23.37 -8.53
C TRP A 72 -20.40 -22.49 -7.64
N TYR A 73 -20.60 -21.24 -8.02
CA TYR A 73 -21.46 -20.32 -7.27
C TYR A 73 -22.93 -20.76 -7.32
N ALA A 74 -23.42 -21.16 -8.50
CA ALA A 74 -24.77 -21.69 -8.69
C ALA A 74 -25.07 -22.89 -7.78
N ASP A 75 -24.12 -23.82 -7.67
CA ASP A 75 -24.23 -24.99 -6.79
C ASP A 75 -24.20 -24.59 -5.31
N MET A 76 -23.40 -23.58 -4.95
CA MET A 76 -23.30 -23.06 -3.58
C MET A 76 -24.61 -22.42 -3.10
N VAL A 77 -25.26 -21.61 -3.95
CA VAL A 77 -26.49 -20.88 -3.59
C VAL A 77 -27.78 -21.62 -3.98
N GLY A 78 -27.68 -22.70 -4.75
CA GLY A 78 -28.83 -23.47 -5.22
C GLY A 78 -29.61 -22.83 -6.36
N ASP A 79 -28.96 -21.99 -7.18
CA ASP A 79 -29.59 -21.25 -8.28
C ASP A 79 -28.73 -21.32 -9.57
N GLN A 80 -29.24 -22.05 -10.56
CA GLN A 80 -28.53 -22.33 -11.81
C GLN A 80 -28.50 -21.14 -12.78
N GLU A 81 -29.24 -20.05 -12.54
CA GLU A 81 -29.11 -18.83 -13.35
C GLU A 81 -27.68 -18.25 -13.28
N TYR A 82 -26.98 -18.45 -12.16
CA TYR A 82 -25.61 -18.01 -11.98
C TYR A 82 -24.58 -18.77 -12.84
N ALA A 83 -24.92 -19.97 -13.32
CA ALA A 83 -23.99 -20.76 -14.13
C ALA A 83 -23.57 -20.05 -15.43
N THR A 84 -24.45 -19.18 -15.96
CA THR A 84 -24.23 -18.41 -17.20
C THR A 84 -24.32 -16.89 -17.00
N ALA A 85 -24.36 -16.41 -15.76
CA ALA A 85 -24.45 -14.98 -15.45
C ALA A 85 -23.09 -14.27 -15.62
N ASN A 86 -23.09 -12.93 -15.52
CA ASN A 86 -21.85 -12.15 -15.47
C ASN A 86 -21.01 -12.60 -14.26
N TRP A 87 -19.80 -13.05 -14.53
CA TRP A 87 -19.05 -13.91 -13.61
C TRP A 87 -17.83 -13.25 -12.97
N SER A 88 -17.65 -11.93 -13.09
CA SER A 88 -16.50 -11.24 -12.47
C SER A 88 -16.46 -11.43 -10.93
N CYS A 89 -17.61 -11.27 -10.25
CA CYS A 89 -17.70 -11.50 -8.81
C CYS A 89 -17.54 -12.97 -8.42
N MET A 90 -18.11 -13.88 -9.21
CA MET A 90 -18.02 -15.32 -8.96
C MET A 90 -16.58 -15.83 -9.14
N PHE A 91 -15.84 -15.27 -10.11
CA PHE A 91 -14.41 -15.51 -10.26
C PHE A 91 -13.61 -15.04 -9.03
N ALA A 92 -13.84 -13.80 -8.56
CA ALA A 92 -13.15 -13.29 -7.39
C ALA A 92 -13.45 -14.17 -6.15
N ALA A 93 -14.72 -14.45 -5.89
CA ALA A 93 -15.16 -15.31 -4.79
C ALA A 93 -14.54 -16.72 -4.86
N TRP A 94 -14.51 -17.32 -6.06
CA TRP A 94 -13.88 -18.63 -6.26
C TRP A 94 -12.38 -18.58 -5.94
N CYS A 95 -11.68 -17.51 -6.33
CA CYS A 95 -10.26 -17.34 -5.98
C CYS A 95 -10.06 -17.25 -4.47
N GLY A 96 -10.92 -16.53 -3.75
CA GLY A 96 -10.92 -16.47 -2.28
C GLY A 96 -11.07 -17.86 -1.65
N LYS A 97 -12.03 -18.64 -2.14
CA LYS A 97 -12.27 -20.03 -1.69
C LYS A 97 -11.07 -20.94 -1.91
N GLU A 98 -10.47 -20.89 -3.10
CA GLU A 98 -9.29 -21.70 -3.42
C GLU A 98 -8.03 -21.25 -2.66
N ALA A 99 -7.97 -19.98 -2.26
CA ALA A 99 -6.91 -19.47 -1.38
C ALA A 99 -7.07 -19.90 0.09
N GLY A 100 -8.22 -20.48 0.44
CA GLY A 100 -8.55 -20.92 1.80
C GLY A 100 -9.12 -19.81 2.68
N LEU A 101 -9.59 -18.70 2.09
CA LEU A 101 -10.33 -17.68 2.81
C LEU A 101 -11.77 -18.16 3.03
N SER A 102 -12.40 -17.73 4.12
CA SER A 102 -13.80 -18.01 4.39
C SER A 102 -14.73 -16.97 3.77
N GLU A 103 -16.02 -17.27 3.70
CA GLU A 103 -17.05 -16.31 3.26
C GLU A 103 -17.09 -15.06 4.16
N ASP A 104 -16.84 -15.23 5.46
CA ASP A 104 -16.80 -14.14 6.44
C ASP A 104 -15.54 -13.26 6.29
N GLU A 105 -14.45 -13.79 5.73
CA GLU A 105 -13.21 -13.02 5.51
C GLU A 105 -13.22 -12.31 4.16
N PHE A 106 -13.73 -12.97 3.11
CA PHE A 106 -13.57 -12.51 1.73
C PHE A 106 -14.86 -11.99 1.10
N GLY A 107 -16.02 -12.48 1.53
CA GLY A 107 -17.31 -12.25 0.89
C GLY A 107 -17.50 -13.09 -0.37
N TYR A 108 -18.56 -13.90 -0.43
CA TYR A 108 -18.91 -14.69 -1.63
C TYR A 108 -20.23 -14.21 -2.22
N PHE A 109 -20.16 -13.13 -3.01
CA PHE A 109 -21.35 -12.57 -3.65
C PHE A 109 -21.27 -12.70 -5.17
N GLY A 110 -22.39 -13.05 -5.81
CA GLY A 110 -22.55 -13.07 -7.27
C GLY A 110 -22.95 -11.72 -7.86
N TYR A 111 -23.17 -10.69 -7.03
CA TYR A 111 -23.60 -9.36 -7.44
C TYR A 111 -22.66 -8.28 -6.90
N THR A 112 -22.19 -7.41 -7.79
CA THR A 112 -21.17 -6.39 -7.53
C THR A 112 -21.59 -5.38 -6.45
N GLY A 113 -22.87 -4.99 -6.40
CA GLY A 113 -23.36 -4.02 -5.43
C GLY A 113 -23.31 -4.51 -3.97
N TYR A 114 -23.42 -5.82 -3.74
CA TYR A 114 -23.34 -6.39 -2.39
C TYR A 114 -21.93 -6.35 -1.83
N TRP A 115 -20.92 -6.53 -2.68
CA TRP A 115 -19.53 -6.44 -2.27
C TRP A 115 -19.19 -5.08 -1.64
N VAL A 116 -19.54 -3.98 -2.32
CA VAL A 116 -19.27 -2.63 -1.80
C VAL A 116 -19.99 -2.38 -0.48
N SER A 117 -21.27 -2.74 -0.38
CA SER A 117 -22.02 -2.60 0.87
C SER A 117 -21.42 -3.43 1.99
N TRP A 118 -20.97 -4.65 1.70
CA TRP A 118 -20.38 -5.54 2.69
C TRP A 118 -19.05 -5.01 3.22
N PHE A 119 -18.14 -4.56 2.36
CA PHE A 119 -16.88 -3.96 2.80
C PHE A 119 -17.10 -2.67 3.60
N LYS A 120 -18.08 -1.83 3.20
CA LYS A 120 -18.44 -0.63 3.99
C LYS A 120 -18.97 -0.99 5.38
N ASN A 121 -19.82 -2.01 5.49
CA ASN A 121 -20.38 -2.46 6.77
C ASN A 121 -19.34 -3.08 7.70
N ASN A 122 -18.23 -3.60 7.15
CA ASN A 122 -17.12 -4.16 7.91
C ASN A 122 -15.95 -3.18 8.10
N ASN A 123 -16.12 -1.88 7.78
CA ASN A 123 -15.05 -0.87 7.84
C ASN A 123 -13.79 -1.24 7.04
N ALA A 124 -13.96 -1.98 5.95
CA ALA A 124 -12.88 -2.50 5.11
C ALA A 124 -12.97 -1.99 3.66
N TYR A 125 -13.78 -0.95 3.43
CA TYR A 125 -13.87 -0.24 2.16
C TYR A 125 -12.96 0.99 2.17
N HIS A 126 -12.31 1.26 1.04
CA HIS A 126 -11.41 2.38 0.87
C HIS A 126 -11.78 3.22 -0.36
N GLU A 127 -11.83 4.53 -0.15
CA GLU A 127 -12.02 5.51 -1.21
C GLU A 127 -10.73 5.63 -2.05
N PRO A 128 -10.82 5.67 -3.38
CA PRO A 128 -9.64 5.55 -4.24
C PRO A 128 -8.64 6.70 -4.11
N GLN A 129 -9.11 7.89 -3.73
CA GLN A 129 -8.29 9.08 -3.55
C GLN A 129 -7.41 9.06 -2.28
N ASN A 130 -7.74 8.23 -1.29
CA ASN A 130 -7.09 8.23 0.03
C ASN A 130 -6.43 6.89 0.33
N TYR A 131 -6.30 6.01 -0.65
CA TYR A 131 -5.86 4.65 -0.40
C TYR A 131 -4.99 4.13 -1.52
N LYS A 132 -3.82 3.62 -1.14
CA LYS A 132 -2.93 2.87 -2.01
C LYS A 132 -3.28 1.40 -1.88
N ALA A 133 -3.98 0.88 -2.89
CA ALA A 133 -4.38 -0.52 -2.95
C ALA A 133 -3.20 -1.46 -2.71
N GLN A 134 -3.42 -2.49 -1.91
CA GLN A 134 -2.47 -3.53 -1.58
C GLN A 134 -2.74 -4.79 -2.42
N SER A 135 -1.71 -5.62 -2.58
CA SER A 135 -1.87 -6.93 -3.20
C SER A 135 -2.89 -7.75 -2.41
N GLY A 136 -3.86 -8.37 -3.10
CA GLY A 136 -4.95 -9.11 -2.49
C GLY A 136 -6.25 -8.31 -2.26
N ASP A 137 -6.22 -6.99 -2.40
CA ASP A 137 -7.44 -6.18 -2.34
C ASP A 137 -8.40 -6.51 -3.48
N ILE A 138 -9.68 -6.28 -3.22
CA ILE A 138 -10.70 -6.22 -4.28
C ILE A 138 -10.81 -4.80 -4.78
N VAL A 139 -10.73 -4.61 -6.10
CA VAL A 139 -11.00 -3.33 -6.74
C VAL A 139 -12.37 -3.36 -7.41
N PHE A 140 -13.15 -2.29 -7.21
CA PHE A 140 -14.47 -2.08 -7.79
C PHE A 140 -14.38 -1.11 -8.96
N PHE A 141 -15.00 -1.45 -10.09
CA PHE A 141 -15.00 -0.60 -11.28
C PHE A 141 -16.41 -0.11 -11.62
N ASP A 142 -16.54 1.20 -11.83
CA ASP A 142 -17.69 1.87 -12.43
C ASP A 142 -17.21 2.47 -13.77
N THR A 143 -17.27 1.67 -14.82
CA THR A 143 -16.63 1.99 -16.12
C THR A 143 -17.45 3.00 -16.91
N ASN A 144 -18.76 3.07 -16.66
CA ASN A 144 -19.68 3.98 -17.34
C ASN A 144 -20.05 5.23 -16.50
N LYS A 145 -19.62 5.28 -15.23
CA LYS A 145 -19.83 6.37 -14.28
C LYS A 145 -21.31 6.61 -13.93
N ASP A 146 -22.12 5.55 -13.92
CA ASP A 146 -23.54 5.62 -13.51
C ASP A 146 -23.75 5.43 -12.00
N GLY A 147 -22.66 5.27 -11.24
CA GLY A 147 -22.67 5.02 -9.80
C GLY A 147 -22.89 3.55 -9.44
N LYS A 148 -22.87 2.63 -10.41
CA LYS A 148 -22.98 1.19 -10.19
C LYS A 148 -21.69 0.49 -10.59
N ILE A 149 -21.44 -0.62 -9.90
CA ILE A 149 -20.24 -1.40 -10.13
C ILE A 149 -20.48 -2.36 -11.30
N ASP A 150 -19.71 -2.19 -12.37
CA ASP A 150 -19.77 -3.01 -13.58
C ASP A 150 -18.94 -4.30 -13.44
N ASN A 151 -17.85 -4.24 -12.69
CA ASN A 151 -16.87 -5.33 -12.62
C ASN A 151 -16.04 -5.27 -11.33
N VAL A 152 -15.52 -6.41 -10.89
CA VAL A 152 -14.57 -6.52 -9.79
C VAL A 152 -13.29 -7.23 -10.21
N GLY A 153 -12.19 -6.91 -9.57
CA GLY A 153 -10.91 -7.59 -9.79
C GLY A 153 -10.11 -7.76 -8.51
N ILE A 154 -9.12 -8.65 -8.56
CA ILE A 154 -8.16 -8.85 -7.48
C ILE A 154 -6.91 -8.06 -7.83
N VAL A 155 -6.47 -7.19 -6.91
CA VAL A 155 -5.23 -6.46 -7.05
C VAL A 155 -4.07 -7.45 -6.96
N GLU A 156 -3.38 -7.64 -8.09
CA GLU A 156 -2.15 -8.43 -8.10
C GLU A 156 -1.02 -7.64 -7.45
N LYS A 157 -0.93 -6.36 -7.81
CA LYS A 157 0.18 -5.49 -7.43
C LYS A 157 -0.17 -4.03 -7.66
N ASN A 158 0.32 -3.14 -6.82
CA ASN A 158 0.23 -1.71 -6.98
C ASN A 158 1.62 -1.10 -6.77
N SER A 159 2.20 -0.57 -7.84
CA SER A 159 3.53 0.02 -7.76
C SER A 159 3.73 1.08 -8.83
N TRP A 160 4.51 2.12 -8.51
CA TRP A 160 4.82 3.23 -9.42
C TRP A 160 3.58 3.94 -9.99
N GLY A 161 2.53 4.10 -9.18
CA GLY A 161 1.25 4.68 -9.63
C GLY A 161 0.45 3.78 -10.58
N LYS A 162 0.88 2.53 -10.79
CA LYS A 162 0.27 1.55 -11.69
C LYS A 162 -0.30 0.38 -10.91
N LEU A 163 -1.58 0.14 -11.12
CA LEU A 163 -2.32 -0.97 -10.54
C LEU A 163 -2.40 -2.12 -11.53
N SER A 164 -1.84 -3.28 -11.20
CA SER A 164 -2.07 -4.55 -11.92
C SER A 164 -3.22 -5.30 -11.25
N VAL A 165 -4.26 -5.60 -12.02
CA VAL A 165 -5.48 -6.23 -11.55
C VAL A 165 -5.79 -7.46 -12.39
N ILE A 166 -6.13 -8.56 -11.75
CA ILE A 166 -6.62 -9.77 -12.42
C ILE A 166 -8.13 -9.77 -12.35
N LYS A 167 -8.78 -9.72 -13.52
CA LYS A 167 -10.22 -9.54 -13.64
C LYS A 167 -10.85 -10.70 -14.38
N GLY A 168 -11.98 -11.16 -13.86
CA GLY A 168 -12.88 -12.04 -14.58
C GLY A 168 -13.75 -11.24 -15.56
N ASN A 169 -14.20 -11.91 -16.61
CA ASN A 169 -15.12 -11.37 -17.61
C ASN A 169 -14.65 -10.08 -18.31
N VAL A 170 -13.36 -9.99 -18.61
CA VAL A 170 -12.83 -8.95 -19.52
C VAL A 170 -12.82 -9.55 -20.91
N ASN A 171 -13.71 -9.07 -21.79
CA ASN A 171 -13.97 -9.69 -23.08
C ASN A 171 -14.14 -11.22 -22.94
N LYS A 172 -14.97 -11.64 -21.97
CA LYS A 172 -15.28 -13.04 -21.70
C LYS A 172 -14.10 -13.89 -21.22
N THR A 173 -13.00 -13.25 -20.81
CA THR A 173 -11.74 -13.93 -20.44
C THR A 173 -11.20 -13.40 -19.11
N VAL A 174 -10.54 -14.27 -18.33
CA VAL A 174 -9.73 -13.85 -17.18
C VAL A 174 -8.48 -13.15 -17.70
N THR A 175 -8.36 -11.86 -17.40
CA THR A 175 -7.34 -11.01 -18.00
C THR A 175 -6.62 -10.21 -16.92
N ARG A 176 -5.29 -10.13 -17.02
CA ARG A 176 -4.50 -9.12 -16.30
C ARG A 176 -4.67 -7.78 -17.02
N VAL A 177 -5.20 -6.79 -16.32
CA VAL A 177 -5.39 -5.43 -16.81
C VAL A 177 -4.62 -4.48 -15.92
N LYS A 178 -3.99 -3.48 -16.53
CA LYS A 178 -3.25 -2.43 -15.81
C LYS A 178 -4.04 -1.13 -15.84
N TYR A 179 -4.08 -0.44 -14.71
CA TYR A 179 -4.72 0.85 -14.53
C TYR A 179 -3.72 1.86 -13.96
N SER A 180 -3.97 3.15 -14.18
CA SER A 180 -3.41 4.18 -13.30
C SER A 180 -4.11 4.10 -11.94
N ASN A 181 -3.42 4.36 -10.83
CA ASN A 181 -4.07 4.50 -9.53
C ASN A 181 -5.11 5.63 -9.51
N LYS A 182 -4.98 6.59 -10.43
CA LYS A 182 -5.90 7.73 -10.62
C LYS A 182 -6.92 7.47 -11.74
N ASP A 183 -7.11 6.22 -12.17
CA ASP A 183 -8.07 5.88 -13.22
C ASP A 183 -9.50 6.12 -12.74
N GLU A 184 -10.25 6.93 -13.49
CA GLU A 184 -11.59 7.37 -13.11
C GLU A 184 -12.64 6.26 -13.16
N ALA A 185 -12.32 5.09 -13.74
CA ALA A 185 -13.19 3.91 -13.67
C ALA A 185 -13.08 3.18 -12.32
N ILE A 186 -12.07 3.47 -11.51
CA ILE A 186 -11.91 2.87 -10.18
C ILE A 186 -12.89 3.54 -9.23
N TYR A 187 -13.87 2.77 -8.77
CA TYR A 187 -14.88 3.23 -7.82
C TYR A 187 -14.35 3.19 -6.37
N GLY A 188 -13.53 2.18 -6.05
CA GLY A 188 -12.92 2.03 -4.73
C GLY A 188 -12.33 0.64 -4.51
N TYR A 189 -11.88 0.39 -3.29
CA TYR A 189 -11.21 -0.84 -2.91
C TYR A 189 -11.85 -1.48 -1.68
N GLY A 190 -11.69 -2.80 -1.53
CA GLY A 190 -12.11 -3.56 -0.37
C GLY A 190 -10.98 -4.48 0.07
N THR A 191 -10.51 -4.33 1.31
CA THR A 191 -9.47 -5.19 1.89
C THR A 191 -10.16 -6.38 2.56
N PRO A 192 -9.97 -7.63 2.10
CA PRO A 192 -10.53 -8.79 2.78
C PRO A 192 -10.14 -8.83 4.27
N LEU A 193 -11.07 -9.23 5.13
CA LEU A 193 -10.86 -9.20 6.57
C LEU A 193 -9.77 -10.19 6.96
N GLY A 194 -8.91 -9.76 7.89
CA GLY A 194 -7.72 -10.50 8.26
C GLY A 194 -6.59 -10.42 7.25
N LEU A 195 -6.76 -9.77 6.08
CA LEU A 195 -5.65 -9.48 5.16
C LEU A 195 -5.12 -8.05 5.31
N GLU A 196 -5.51 -7.33 6.36
CA GLU A 196 -4.99 -5.98 6.62
C GLU A 196 -3.48 -6.05 6.85
N ASN A 197 -2.73 -5.15 6.21
CA ASN A 197 -1.26 -5.06 6.29
C ASN A 197 -0.51 -6.28 5.73
N SER A 198 -1.15 -7.12 4.91
CA SER A 198 -0.53 -8.29 4.27
C SER A 198 0.46 -7.96 3.14
N GLY A 199 0.52 -6.69 2.70
CA GLY A 199 1.62 -6.17 1.88
C GLY A 199 2.93 -6.00 2.65
N ARG A 200 2.90 -6.14 3.99
CA ARG A 200 4.03 -5.90 4.87
C ARG A 200 4.85 -7.18 5.09
N LEU A 201 6.14 -7.17 4.73
CA LEU A 201 7.05 -8.29 4.93
C LEU A 201 7.11 -8.72 6.40
N ALA A 202 6.88 -10.02 6.63
CA ALA A 202 6.95 -10.62 7.96
C ALA A 202 8.37 -10.55 8.55
N LYS A 203 9.39 -10.64 7.70
CA LYS A 203 10.77 -10.37 8.04
C LYS A 203 11.22 -9.09 7.32
N PRO A 204 11.60 -8.02 8.04
CA PRO A 204 12.07 -6.81 7.39
C PRO A 204 13.39 -7.03 6.66
N ILE A 205 13.59 -6.26 5.60
CA ILE A 205 14.84 -6.13 4.89
C ILE A 205 15.66 -5.06 5.63
N LEU A 206 16.91 -5.37 6.01
CA LEU A 206 17.79 -4.42 6.67
C LEU A 206 18.45 -3.49 5.65
N GLY A 207 18.47 -2.19 5.95
CA GLY A 207 19.19 -1.20 5.17
C GLY A 207 19.83 -0.11 6.03
N ILE A 208 20.57 0.77 5.37
CA ILE A 208 21.23 1.93 5.97
C ILE A 208 20.88 3.19 5.18
N ASP A 209 21.05 4.35 5.80
CA ASP A 209 21.06 5.61 5.09
C ASP A 209 22.38 6.36 5.33
N VAL A 210 22.94 6.94 4.26
CA VAL A 210 24.30 7.47 4.25
C VAL A 210 24.40 8.81 3.54
N SER A 211 25.37 9.61 3.98
CA SER A 211 25.68 10.94 3.44
C SER A 211 27.17 11.23 3.55
N SER A 212 27.57 12.47 3.26
CA SER A 212 28.95 12.92 3.52
C SER A 212 29.37 12.81 4.99
N TYR A 213 28.42 12.72 5.94
CA TYR A 213 28.74 12.61 7.37
C TYR A 213 29.34 11.25 7.77
N ASN A 214 29.07 10.19 7.01
CA ASN A 214 29.61 8.85 7.29
C ASN A 214 31.05 8.68 6.78
N GLY A 215 31.63 9.71 6.16
CA GLY A 215 33.00 9.70 5.67
C GLY A 215 33.24 8.71 4.53
N ASN A 216 34.42 8.07 4.52
CA ASN A 216 34.76 7.08 3.52
C ASN A 216 34.23 5.70 3.92
N ILE A 217 33.33 5.15 3.11
CA ILE A 217 32.74 3.81 3.29
C ILE A 217 33.51 2.77 2.46
N ASP A 218 33.90 1.67 3.08
CA ASP A 218 34.37 0.46 2.40
C ASP A 218 33.18 -0.46 2.09
N TRP A 219 32.61 -0.28 0.90
CA TRP A 219 31.44 -1.02 0.45
C TRP A 219 31.69 -2.53 0.33
N ASN A 220 32.92 -2.99 0.07
CA ASN A 220 33.20 -4.43 0.03
C ASN A 220 33.04 -5.08 1.41
N GLN A 221 33.36 -4.35 2.49
CA GLN A 221 33.06 -4.80 3.84
C GLN A 221 31.57 -4.70 4.17
N VAL A 222 30.86 -3.66 3.69
CA VAL A 222 29.40 -3.58 3.87
C VAL A 222 28.70 -4.81 3.29
N LYS A 223 29.18 -5.33 2.14
CA LYS A 223 28.65 -6.53 1.49
C LYS A 223 28.68 -7.78 2.37
N THR A 224 29.57 -7.84 3.38
CA THR A 224 29.64 -8.98 4.31
C THR A 224 28.62 -8.90 5.45
N SER A 225 27.81 -7.85 5.49
CA SER A 225 26.73 -7.65 6.47
C SER A 225 25.37 -8.09 5.92
N ASP A 226 24.34 -7.99 6.77
CA ASP A 226 22.95 -8.28 6.39
C ASP A 226 22.25 -7.13 5.65
N VAL A 227 22.93 -5.99 5.45
CA VAL A 227 22.41 -4.85 4.68
C VAL A 227 22.09 -5.28 3.24
N LYS A 228 20.90 -4.92 2.76
CA LYS A 228 20.42 -5.21 1.39
C LYS A 228 20.06 -3.98 0.57
N PHE A 229 19.81 -2.84 1.22
CA PHE A 229 19.61 -1.57 0.53
C PHE A 229 20.32 -0.41 1.24
N ALA A 230 20.54 0.68 0.49
CA ALA A 230 21.02 1.94 1.03
C ALA A 230 20.23 3.13 0.48
N PHE A 231 19.81 4.05 1.35
CA PHE A 231 19.44 5.40 0.94
C PHE A 231 20.68 6.29 0.93
N VAL A 232 20.91 7.00 -0.18
CA VAL A 232 22.03 7.94 -0.29
C VAL A 232 21.50 9.36 -0.33
N ARG A 233 22.01 10.24 0.54
CA ARG A 233 21.69 11.67 0.44
C ARG A 233 22.16 12.20 -0.90
N CYS A 234 21.24 12.66 -1.73
CA CYS A 234 21.58 13.22 -3.03
C CYS A 234 21.89 14.72 -2.94
N GLY A 235 21.21 15.43 -2.04
CA GLY A 235 21.42 16.84 -1.83
C GLY A 235 20.46 17.42 -0.81
N TYR A 236 20.44 18.74 -0.77
CA TYR A 236 19.57 19.52 0.09
C TYR A 236 19.30 20.89 -0.50
N ARG A 237 18.18 21.50 -0.11
CA ARG A 237 17.94 22.93 -0.29
C ARG A 237 18.43 23.66 0.96
N GLY A 238 19.24 24.71 0.80
CA GLY A 238 19.88 25.39 1.93
C GLY A 238 18.93 26.25 2.77
N TYR A 239 19.12 26.23 4.10
CA TYR A 239 18.28 26.91 5.10
C TYR A 239 18.16 28.44 4.94
N GLY A 240 19.13 29.08 4.27
CA GLY A 240 19.18 30.53 4.06
C GLY A 240 18.53 30.95 2.75
N GLN A 241 19.34 31.02 1.69
CA GLN A 241 18.89 31.49 0.37
C GLN A 241 18.09 30.46 -0.44
N GLY A 242 17.85 29.26 0.11
CA GLY A 242 17.09 28.24 -0.60
C GLY A 242 17.80 27.65 -1.83
N THR A 243 19.13 27.71 -1.90
CA THR A 243 19.90 27.18 -3.04
C THR A 243 20.15 25.68 -2.91
N PHE A 244 20.15 24.96 -4.04
CA PHE A 244 20.49 23.55 -4.08
C PHE A 244 21.98 23.30 -3.84
N ALA A 245 22.28 22.23 -3.11
CA ALA A 245 23.62 21.70 -2.94
C ALA A 245 23.59 20.18 -3.04
N LYS A 246 24.50 19.64 -3.84
CA LYS A 246 24.73 18.19 -3.94
C LYS A 246 25.54 17.71 -2.73
N ASP A 247 25.18 16.58 -2.16
CA ASP A 247 25.98 15.95 -1.11
C ASP A 247 27.36 15.56 -1.68
N LYS A 248 28.42 15.86 -0.93
CA LYS A 248 29.81 15.67 -1.39
C LYS A 248 30.18 14.19 -1.60
N ALA A 249 29.50 13.28 -0.91
CA ALA A 249 29.73 11.84 -1.02
C ALA A 249 28.72 11.15 -1.95
N PHE A 250 27.73 11.86 -2.51
CA PHE A 250 26.66 11.28 -3.32
C PHE A 250 27.16 10.31 -4.39
N GLU A 251 28.03 10.76 -5.30
CA GLU A 251 28.50 9.94 -6.42
C GLU A 251 29.27 8.71 -5.94
N LYS A 252 30.15 8.90 -4.95
CA LYS A 252 30.95 7.82 -4.37
C LYS A 252 30.08 6.77 -3.69
N ASN A 253 29.06 7.21 -2.94
CA ASN A 253 28.16 6.32 -2.22
C ASN A 253 27.22 5.58 -3.18
N MET A 254 26.65 6.28 -4.18
CA MET A 254 25.82 5.64 -5.22
C MET A 254 26.60 4.57 -5.98
N GLN A 255 27.79 4.91 -6.50
CA GLN A 255 28.62 3.96 -7.24
C GLN A 255 29.07 2.80 -6.35
N GLY A 256 29.47 3.09 -5.11
CA GLY A 256 29.93 2.09 -4.16
C GLY A 256 28.85 1.06 -3.82
N ALA A 257 27.66 1.52 -3.42
CA ALA A 257 26.52 0.66 -3.08
C ALA A 257 26.07 -0.19 -4.28
N LEU A 258 25.92 0.43 -5.46
CA LEU A 258 25.53 -0.29 -6.68
C LEU A 258 26.58 -1.33 -7.10
N SER A 259 27.87 -1.02 -6.97
CA SER A 259 28.96 -1.92 -7.41
C SER A 259 29.00 -3.27 -6.67
N ILE A 260 28.47 -3.30 -5.44
CA ILE A 260 28.40 -4.53 -4.64
C ILE A 260 27.05 -5.25 -4.77
N GLY A 261 26.09 -4.65 -5.50
CA GLY A 261 24.76 -5.19 -5.75
C GLY A 261 23.73 -4.85 -4.67
N LEU A 262 23.91 -3.78 -3.90
CA LEU A 262 22.83 -3.24 -3.06
C LEU A 262 21.82 -2.50 -3.93
N ASP A 263 20.55 -2.63 -3.60
CA ASP A 263 19.52 -1.76 -4.15
C ASP A 263 19.62 -0.38 -3.49
N VAL A 264 19.39 0.67 -4.28
CA VAL A 264 19.59 2.04 -3.82
C VAL A 264 18.34 2.89 -3.97
N GLY A 265 18.10 3.73 -2.97
CA GLY A 265 17.19 4.86 -3.00
C GLY A 265 17.96 6.14 -2.73
N VAL A 266 17.32 7.29 -2.85
CA VAL A 266 17.94 8.57 -2.51
C VAL A 266 17.03 9.41 -1.63
N TYR A 267 17.62 10.27 -0.81
CA TYR A 267 16.86 11.27 -0.06
C TYR A 267 17.38 12.69 -0.30
N PHE A 268 16.48 13.65 -0.20
CA PHE A 268 16.74 15.06 -0.37
C PHE A 268 16.18 15.85 0.82
N VAL A 269 17.04 16.60 1.51
CA VAL A 269 16.63 17.42 2.66
C VAL A 269 15.96 18.69 2.15
N THR A 270 14.66 18.81 2.36
CA THR A 270 13.87 19.93 1.83
C THR A 270 13.98 21.18 2.71
N GLN A 271 13.97 22.33 2.04
CA GLN A 271 13.74 23.65 2.62
C GLN A 271 12.81 24.47 1.73
N ALA A 272 11.95 23.78 1.00
CA ALA A 272 10.93 24.40 0.18
C ALA A 272 9.94 25.14 1.08
N ILE A 273 9.55 26.34 0.66
CA ILE A 273 8.50 27.14 1.30
C ILE A 273 7.29 27.35 0.41
N THR A 274 7.33 26.80 -0.80
CA THR A 274 6.24 26.83 -1.79
C THR A 274 6.12 25.48 -2.49
N VAL A 275 4.95 25.22 -3.07
CA VAL A 275 4.69 24.04 -3.92
C VAL A 275 5.62 24.01 -5.12
N GLU A 276 5.86 25.17 -5.74
CA GLU A 276 6.76 25.33 -6.89
C GLU A 276 8.19 24.93 -6.52
N GLU A 277 8.70 25.37 -5.37
CA GLU A 277 10.04 24.97 -4.90
C GLU A 277 10.15 23.46 -4.65
N ALA A 278 9.06 22.79 -4.24
CA ALA A 278 9.03 21.34 -4.04
C ALA A 278 9.10 20.58 -5.37
N ILE A 279 8.43 21.10 -6.41
CA ILE A 279 8.51 20.56 -7.78
C ILE A 279 9.92 20.73 -8.34
N GLU A 280 10.55 21.89 -8.12
CA GLU A 280 11.96 22.12 -8.49
C GLU A 280 12.91 21.14 -7.77
N GLU A 281 12.68 20.88 -6.49
CA GLU A 281 13.45 19.90 -5.72
C GLU A 281 13.32 18.50 -6.34
N ALA A 282 12.09 18.04 -6.62
CA ALA A 282 11.86 16.76 -7.27
C ALA A 282 12.56 16.67 -8.64
N ASP A 283 12.38 17.66 -9.52
CA ASP A 283 13.01 17.67 -10.85
C ASP A 283 14.54 17.68 -10.77
N TRP A 284 15.11 18.40 -9.79
CA TRP A 284 16.54 18.43 -9.55
C TRP A 284 17.09 17.07 -9.14
N VAL A 285 16.43 16.39 -8.19
CA VAL A 285 16.80 15.05 -7.72
C VAL A 285 16.71 14.04 -8.86
N LEU A 286 15.60 14.05 -9.60
CA LEU A 286 15.38 13.13 -10.73
C LEU A 286 16.43 13.30 -11.83
N ASN A 287 16.81 14.54 -12.16
CA ASN A 287 17.89 14.77 -13.12
C ASN A 287 19.25 14.28 -12.63
N LEU A 288 19.50 14.30 -11.32
CA LEU A 288 20.73 13.82 -10.72
C LEU A 288 20.83 12.28 -10.74
N ILE A 289 19.70 11.58 -10.56
CA ILE A 289 19.66 10.11 -10.48
C ILE A 289 19.40 9.40 -11.81
N LYS A 290 18.99 10.09 -12.88
CA LYS A 290 18.51 9.50 -14.14
C LYS A 290 19.39 8.44 -14.81
N ASN A 291 20.69 8.39 -14.48
CA ASN A 291 21.65 7.44 -15.04
C ASN A 291 22.03 6.32 -14.05
N TYR A 292 21.35 6.23 -12.91
CA TYR A 292 21.55 5.21 -11.89
C TYR A 292 20.37 4.25 -11.86
N ASP A 293 20.64 2.99 -11.52
CA ASP A 293 19.62 1.96 -11.28
C ASP A 293 19.00 2.15 -9.88
N VAL A 294 18.08 3.11 -9.75
CA VAL A 294 17.41 3.44 -8.49
C VAL A 294 16.12 2.63 -8.38
N LYS A 295 16.09 1.66 -7.45
CA LYS A 295 14.93 0.76 -7.25
C LYS A 295 14.14 1.05 -5.98
N TYR A 296 14.78 1.70 -5.00
CA TYR A 296 14.15 2.18 -3.78
C TYR A 296 13.66 3.63 -3.96
N PRO A 297 12.76 4.11 -3.08
CA PRO A 297 12.13 5.43 -3.24
C PRO A 297 13.09 6.63 -3.34
N VAL A 298 12.59 7.67 -4.00
CA VAL A 298 13.10 9.04 -3.92
C VAL A 298 12.37 9.73 -2.76
N VAL A 299 13.13 10.03 -1.71
CA VAL A 299 12.59 10.45 -0.43
C VAL A 299 12.68 11.97 -0.29
N ILE A 300 11.58 12.60 0.10
CA ILE A 300 11.61 13.95 0.68
C ILE A 300 11.83 13.85 2.17
N ASP A 301 12.97 14.37 2.63
CA ASP A 301 13.34 14.46 4.03
C ASP A 301 12.91 15.83 4.57
N THR A 302 11.84 15.83 5.37
CA THR A 302 11.28 17.02 6.01
C THR A 302 11.45 16.95 7.52
N GLU A 303 12.34 17.76 8.06
CA GLU A 303 12.59 17.84 9.49
C GLU A 303 13.05 19.24 9.90
N GLN A 304 13.28 19.42 11.21
CA GLN A 304 13.89 20.66 11.68
C GLN A 304 15.39 20.58 11.45
N ALA A 305 15.85 21.25 10.41
CA ALA A 305 17.25 21.26 10.04
C ALA A 305 18.04 22.39 10.72
N SER A 306 17.36 23.46 11.15
CA SER A 306 17.95 24.53 11.97
C SER A 306 16.88 25.31 12.78
N PRO A 307 17.21 25.90 13.95
CA PRO A 307 16.32 26.82 14.66
C PRO A 307 15.91 28.07 13.84
N THR A 308 16.69 28.45 12.83
CA THR A 308 16.47 29.65 12.00
C THR A 308 16.22 29.31 10.53
N GLU A 309 15.79 28.08 10.25
CA GLU A 309 15.51 27.61 8.90
C GLU A 309 14.37 28.40 8.23
N ARG A 310 14.42 28.53 6.90
CA ARG A 310 13.40 29.27 6.14
C ARG A 310 12.03 28.59 6.16
N SER A 311 11.99 27.28 6.33
CA SER A 311 10.75 26.49 6.44
C SER A 311 10.09 26.55 7.81
N LYS A 312 10.65 27.27 8.79
CA LYS A 312 10.22 27.20 10.20
C LYS A 312 8.77 27.64 10.42
N ASP A 313 8.31 28.64 9.68
CA ASP A 313 7.02 29.32 9.91
C ASP A 313 5.89 28.73 9.05
N LEU A 314 6.17 27.69 8.26
CA LEU A 314 5.13 26.99 7.49
C LEU A 314 4.11 26.37 8.43
N THR A 315 2.84 26.61 8.13
CA THR A 315 1.72 25.90 8.75
C THR A 315 1.75 24.41 8.40
N LYS A 316 0.99 23.58 9.14
CA LYS A 316 0.85 22.16 8.81
C LYS A 316 0.34 21.93 7.39
N SER A 317 -0.64 22.74 6.96
CA SER A 317 -1.26 22.60 5.65
C SER A 317 -0.30 22.97 4.52
N GLU A 318 0.43 24.08 4.64
CA GLU A 318 1.44 24.47 3.65
C GLU A 318 2.54 23.42 3.52
N ARG A 319 3.06 22.93 4.66
CA ARG A 319 4.09 21.89 4.67
C ARG A 319 3.59 20.59 4.04
N THR A 320 2.36 20.19 4.36
CA THR A 320 1.73 18.99 3.77
C THR A 320 1.57 19.15 2.25
N ALA A 321 1.13 20.32 1.77
CA ALA A 321 0.99 20.58 0.33
C ALA A 321 2.33 20.53 -0.41
N ILE A 322 3.40 21.07 0.18
CA ILE A 322 4.77 21.01 -0.35
C ILE A 322 5.25 19.56 -0.49
N ILE A 323 5.06 18.76 0.56
CA ILE A 323 5.47 17.35 0.56
C ILE A 323 4.73 16.55 -0.52
N LYS A 324 3.40 16.74 -0.61
CA LYS A 324 2.58 16.10 -1.64
C LYS A 324 3.05 16.49 -3.04
N ALA A 325 3.32 17.76 -3.29
CA ALA A 325 3.80 18.24 -4.59
C ALA A 325 5.13 17.59 -5.01
N PHE A 326 6.07 17.42 -4.09
CA PHE A 326 7.31 16.68 -4.37
C PHE A 326 7.00 15.21 -4.72
N CYS A 327 6.19 14.54 -3.90
CA CYS A 327 5.90 13.13 -4.06
C CYS A 327 5.12 12.84 -5.36
N ASP A 328 4.05 13.60 -5.62
CA ASP A 328 3.28 13.55 -6.86
C ASP A 328 4.19 13.75 -8.08
N ARG A 329 5.14 14.69 -8.02
CA ARG A 329 6.08 14.97 -9.12
C ARG A 329 7.04 13.81 -9.37
N VAL A 330 7.57 13.20 -8.32
CA VAL A 330 8.41 12.00 -8.39
C VAL A 330 7.64 10.85 -9.05
N GLU A 331 6.39 10.63 -8.64
CA GLU A 331 5.54 9.58 -9.17
C GLU A 331 5.10 9.82 -10.62
N GLU A 332 4.79 11.07 -10.99
CA GLU A 332 4.50 11.47 -12.38
C GLU A 332 5.66 11.11 -13.32
N LYS A 333 6.90 11.20 -12.84
CA LYS A 333 8.12 10.85 -13.59
C LYS A 333 8.43 9.37 -13.57
N GLY A 334 7.55 8.56 -12.98
CA GLY A 334 7.70 7.12 -12.89
C GLY A 334 8.83 6.73 -11.97
N TYR A 335 8.95 7.35 -10.80
CA TYR A 335 9.79 6.89 -9.69
C TYR A 335 8.89 6.67 -8.46
N LYS A 336 9.34 5.86 -7.49
CA LYS A 336 8.64 5.71 -6.20
C LYS A 336 8.92 6.94 -5.34
N SER A 337 7.89 7.55 -4.76
CA SER A 337 8.06 8.61 -3.75
C SER A 337 7.97 8.02 -2.34
N GLN A 338 8.60 8.69 -1.38
CA GLN A 338 8.45 8.37 0.04
C GLN A 338 8.69 9.62 0.88
N ILE A 339 8.01 9.71 2.03
CA ILE A 339 8.16 10.82 2.97
C ILE A 339 8.99 10.33 4.14
N TYR A 340 10.08 11.02 4.45
CA TYR A 340 10.84 10.81 5.68
C TYR A 340 10.60 11.93 6.69
N SER A 341 10.37 11.52 7.94
CA SER A 341 10.43 12.42 9.09
C SER A 341 10.50 11.66 10.41
N GLY A 342 10.85 12.36 11.49
CA GLY A 342 10.69 11.86 12.85
C GLY A 342 9.22 11.70 13.23
N LYS A 343 8.91 10.71 14.08
CA LYS A 343 7.55 10.44 14.59
C LYS A 343 6.83 11.70 15.09
N TYR A 344 7.55 12.56 15.83
CA TYR A 344 7.01 13.82 16.34
C TYR A 344 6.55 14.75 15.21
N TRP A 345 7.34 14.85 14.13
CA TRP A 345 7.04 15.74 13.02
C TRP A 345 5.81 15.29 12.24
N PHE A 346 5.66 13.98 11.97
CA PHE A 346 4.43 13.45 11.38
C PHE A 346 3.19 13.84 12.18
N LYS A 347 3.25 13.72 13.51
CA LYS A 347 2.13 14.06 14.41
C LYS A 347 1.86 15.56 14.50
N ASP A 348 2.90 16.36 14.71
CA ASP A 348 2.77 17.75 15.15
C ASP A 348 2.99 18.78 14.05
N LYS A 349 3.52 18.38 12.89
CA LYS A 349 3.86 19.30 11.78
C LYS A 349 3.15 18.98 10.48
N LEU A 350 2.49 17.83 10.36
CA LEU A 350 1.84 17.38 9.13
C LEU A 350 0.36 17.01 9.37
N ASN A 351 -0.43 17.06 8.29
CA ASN A 351 -1.81 16.57 8.27
C ASN A 351 -1.84 15.13 7.74
N MET A 352 -1.77 14.14 8.64
CA MET A 352 -1.60 12.73 8.25
C MET A 352 -2.71 12.17 7.36
N SER A 353 -3.97 12.59 7.56
CA SER A 353 -5.09 12.16 6.72
C SER A 353 -4.96 12.57 5.25
N GLU A 354 -4.16 13.59 4.95
CA GLU A 354 -3.89 14.03 3.57
C GLU A 354 -2.68 13.32 2.94
N LEU A 355 -1.96 12.54 3.74
CA LEU A 355 -0.77 11.78 3.34
C LEU A 355 -1.05 10.28 3.22
N GLU A 356 -2.29 9.85 3.45
CA GLU A 356 -2.74 8.49 3.20
C GLU A 356 -2.50 8.12 1.73
N GLY A 357 -1.78 7.02 1.50
CA GLY A 357 -1.39 6.55 0.16
C GLY A 357 0.06 6.84 -0.23
N TYR A 358 0.77 7.73 0.46
CA TYR A 358 2.23 7.88 0.30
C TYR A 358 2.98 6.90 1.20
N ASP A 359 4.09 6.37 0.68
CA ASP A 359 4.97 5.55 1.51
C ASP A 359 5.67 6.43 2.56
N ILE A 360 5.76 5.90 3.79
CA ILE A 360 6.38 6.61 4.92
C ILE A 360 7.62 5.86 5.39
N TRP A 361 8.70 6.62 5.53
CA TRP A 361 9.89 6.25 6.28
C TRP A 361 9.90 7.03 7.60
N VAL A 362 9.56 6.36 8.70
CA VAL A 362 9.45 7.00 10.01
C VAL A 362 10.69 6.78 10.85
N ALA A 363 11.19 7.84 11.48
CA ALA A 363 12.23 7.74 12.51
C ALA A 363 11.63 7.70 13.92
N GLU A 364 11.94 6.61 14.65
CA GLU A 364 11.76 6.50 16.09
C GLU A 364 12.82 5.55 16.66
N TYR A 365 13.75 6.10 17.44
CA TYR A 365 14.91 5.36 17.90
C TYR A 365 14.61 4.52 19.14
N THR A 366 14.22 3.27 18.92
CA THR A 366 14.13 2.26 20.00
C THR A 366 15.46 1.56 20.24
N HIS A 367 16.40 1.69 19.30
CA HIS A 367 17.69 0.99 19.26
C HIS A 367 17.57 -0.54 19.30
N ASN A 368 16.39 -1.08 18.94
CA ASN A 368 16.13 -2.51 18.87
C ASN A 368 15.56 -2.87 17.50
N GLN A 369 16.35 -3.60 16.70
CA GLN A 369 15.95 -4.05 15.36
C GLN A 369 14.70 -4.94 15.37
N ASN A 370 14.51 -5.72 16.43
CA ASN A 370 13.34 -6.59 16.61
C ASN A 370 12.24 -5.90 17.44
N GLY A 371 12.37 -4.59 17.65
CA GLY A 371 11.38 -3.79 18.35
C GLY A 371 10.21 -3.39 17.45
N GLN A 372 9.42 -2.46 17.95
CA GLN A 372 8.31 -1.85 17.21
C GLN A 372 8.29 -0.36 17.49
N THR A 373 8.02 0.45 16.47
CA THR A 373 7.68 1.86 16.64
C THR A 373 6.28 2.02 17.24
N SER A 374 6.07 3.08 18.02
CA SER A 374 4.75 3.50 18.49
C SER A 374 4.00 4.38 17.46
N PHE A 375 4.47 4.45 16.21
CA PHE A 375 3.82 5.21 15.16
C PHE A 375 2.47 4.57 14.80
N GLU A 376 1.41 5.38 14.81
CA GLU A 376 0.01 4.92 14.71
C GLU A 376 -0.54 4.87 13.27
N HIS A 377 0.29 5.21 12.28
CA HIS A 377 -0.05 5.19 10.86
C HIS A 377 0.76 4.13 10.12
N ASP A 378 0.31 3.76 8.92
CA ASP A 378 1.06 2.87 8.05
C ASP A 378 2.41 3.47 7.66
N TYR A 379 3.42 2.60 7.55
CA TYR A 379 4.77 2.96 7.14
C TYR A 379 5.41 1.78 6.42
N SER A 380 6.25 2.09 5.44
CA SER A 380 7.00 1.07 4.70
C SER A 380 8.39 0.85 5.29
N ILE A 381 9.01 1.89 5.86
CA ILE A 381 10.35 1.81 6.44
C ILE A 381 10.36 2.45 7.83
N TRP A 382 11.10 1.84 8.75
CA TRP A 382 11.34 2.36 10.09
C TRP A 382 12.84 2.49 10.35
N GLN A 383 13.30 3.72 10.61
CA GLN A 383 14.62 3.99 11.15
C GLN A 383 14.57 3.76 12.66
N TYR A 384 15.09 2.61 13.10
CA TYR A 384 14.98 2.17 14.48
C TYR A 384 16.16 2.60 15.34
N SER A 385 17.27 3.05 14.74
CA SER A 385 18.46 3.51 15.45
C SER A 385 19.31 4.43 14.57
N ASP A 386 19.88 5.46 15.20
CA ASP A 386 20.92 6.36 14.68
C ASP A 386 22.35 5.93 15.02
N SER A 387 22.47 4.79 15.71
CA SER A 387 23.69 4.32 16.35
C SER A 387 24.07 2.90 15.94
N GLY A 388 23.67 2.49 14.74
CA GLY A 388 24.02 1.19 14.16
C GLY A 388 25.52 1.06 13.88
N VAL A 389 26.02 -0.17 13.87
CA VAL A 389 27.42 -0.48 13.53
C VAL A 389 27.43 -1.48 12.38
N VAL A 390 28.00 -1.07 11.25
CA VAL A 390 28.06 -1.86 10.02
C VAL A 390 29.52 -1.96 9.54
N PRO A 391 30.04 -3.15 9.23
CA PRO A 391 31.39 -3.32 8.68
C PRO A 391 31.64 -2.40 7.48
N GLY A 392 32.81 -1.76 7.44
CA GLY A 392 33.19 -0.83 6.38
C GLY A 392 32.79 0.63 6.61
N ILE A 393 31.99 0.93 7.65
CA ILE A 393 31.66 2.30 8.04
C ILE A 393 32.36 2.62 9.36
N ASN A 394 33.10 3.72 9.39
CA ASN A 394 33.77 4.17 10.61
C ASN A 394 32.79 4.94 11.50
N GLY A 395 32.61 4.50 12.74
CA GLY A 395 31.66 5.11 13.67
C GLY A 395 30.27 4.48 13.55
N VAL A 396 29.25 5.30 13.75
CA VAL A 396 27.85 4.87 13.70
C VAL A 396 27.20 5.20 12.35
N VAL A 397 26.14 4.46 12.04
CA VAL A 397 25.29 4.67 10.87
C VAL A 397 23.83 4.45 11.24
N ASP A 398 22.96 5.22 10.60
CA ASP A 398 21.52 5.04 10.70
C ASP A 398 21.09 3.70 10.07
N VAL A 399 20.24 2.95 10.77
CA VAL A 399 19.80 1.61 10.37
C VAL A 399 18.29 1.49 10.31
N ASN A 400 17.83 0.78 9.28
CA ASN A 400 16.45 0.80 8.81
C ASN A 400 15.90 -0.60 8.59
N ASN A 401 14.66 -0.82 9.02
CA ASN A 401 13.87 -1.99 8.64
C ASN A 401 12.87 -1.59 7.54
N CYS A 402 13.02 -2.17 6.35
CA CYS A 402 12.05 -2.04 5.27
C CYS A 402 11.09 -3.22 5.30
N TYR A 403 9.80 -2.92 5.32
CA TYR A 403 8.73 -3.89 5.39
C TYR A 403 7.94 -3.99 4.09
N VAL A 404 8.39 -3.34 3.01
CA VAL A 404 7.80 -3.48 1.67
C VAL A 404 8.85 -4.08 0.74
N ASP A 405 8.42 -4.96 -0.17
CA ASP A 405 9.28 -5.49 -1.23
C ASP A 405 9.24 -4.57 -2.45
N TYR A 406 10.14 -3.59 -2.47
CA TYR A 406 10.26 -2.66 -3.58
C TYR A 406 10.84 -3.29 -4.86
N ILE A 407 11.36 -4.52 -4.83
CA ILE A 407 12.13 -5.11 -5.93
C ILE A 407 11.31 -6.11 -6.74
N SER A 408 10.48 -6.93 -6.08
CA SER A 408 9.48 -7.77 -6.78
C SER A 408 8.50 -6.93 -7.62
N ASP A 409 8.51 -5.62 -7.39
CA ASP A 409 7.76 -4.65 -8.14
C ASP A 409 8.31 -4.32 -9.55
N ASP A 410 9.52 -4.79 -9.90
CA ASP A 410 10.24 -4.40 -11.12
C ASP A 410 10.48 -5.54 -12.12
N GLU A 411 9.78 -6.69 -12.00
CA GLU A 411 9.72 -7.65 -13.12
C GLU A 411 8.98 -6.99 -14.31
N ASP A 412 9.78 -6.30 -15.14
CA ASP A 412 9.43 -5.63 -16.37
C ASP A 412 8.85 -6.64 -17.37
N ASP A 413 7.53 -6.57 -17.58
CA ASP A 413 6.84 -7.28 -18.65
C ASP A 413 6.91 -6.51 -19.99
N GLY A 414 7.85 -5.57 -20.14
CA GLY A 414 8.18 -4.90 -21.40
C GLY A 414 7.22 -3.77 -21.79
N TRP A 415 6.46 -3.22 -20.84
CA TRP A 415 5.50 -2.15 -21.12
C TRP A 415 6.07 -0.73 -20.94
N PHE A 416 7.07 -0.54 -20.07
CA PHE A 416 7.61 0.81 -19.79
C PHE A 416 8.31 1.45 -21.00
N SER A 417 8.76 0.65 -21.97
CA SER A 417 9.41 1.14 -23.20
C SER A 417 8.44 1.81 -24.19
N ASN A 418 7.12 1.66 -24.05
CA ASN A 418 6.14 2.10 -25.05
C ASN A 418 5.25 3.28 -24.64
N LEU A 419 5.42 3.83 -23.43
CA LEU A 419 4.62 4.97 -22.96
C LEU A 419 5.34 6.33 -23.05
N PHE A 420 6.61 6.34 -23.46
CA PHE A 420 7.42 7.57 -23.60
C PHE A 420 7.94 7.81 -25.02
N ASN A 421 7.33 7.18 -26.04
CA ASN A 421 7.54 7.53 -27.45
C ASN A 421 6.42 8.42 -27.98
#